data_AF-A0A519EAK8-F1
#
_entry.id   AF-A0A519EAK8-F1
#
_cell.length_a   1.000
_cell.length_b   1.000
_cell.length_c   1.000
_cell.angle_alpha   90.00
_cell.angle_beta   90.00
_cell.angle_gamma   90.00
#
_symmetry.space_group_name_H-M   'P 1'
#
loop_
_entity.id
_entity.type
_entity.pdbx_description
1 polymer ?
#
loop_
_entity_poly.entity_id
_entity_poly.type
_entity_poly.pdbx_seq_one_letter_code
_entity_poly.pdbx_strand_id
1 'polypeptide(L)' 'MKAFLVTFFTQQNRRYQGKMLGDWVVDLAKEMGLRGATLSTGIEGFGHTGRLHSSHFFELADQP' A
#
# COMPACT_ATOMS: atom_id res chain seq x y z
N MET A 1 -11.04 14.14 23.93
CA MET A 1 -10.08 14.17 22.81
C MET A 1 -10.80 13.69 21.55
N LYS A 2 -10.59 14.35 20.40
CA LYS A 2 -11.03 13.85 19.09
C LYS A 2 -9.85 13.19 18.39
N ALA A 3 -10.09 12.06 17.74
CA ALA A 3 -9.11 11.37 16.92
C ALA A 3 -9.67 11.21 15.51
N PHE A 4 -8.77 11.04 14.53
CA PHE A 4 -9.12 10.80 13.14
C PHE A 4 -8.41 9.54 12.67
N LEU A 5 -9.11 8.75 11.85
CA LEU A 5 -8.53 7.66 11.09
C LEU A 5 -8.46 8.08 9.64
N VAL A 6 -7.28 8.01 9.04
CA VAL A 6 -7.06 8.26 7.62
C VAL A 6 -6.64 6.94 6.99
N THR A 7 -7.36 6.53 5.94
CA THR A 7 -7.08 5.28 5.22
C THR A 7 -6.75 5.61 3.77
N PHE A 8 -5.64 5.07 3.29
CA PHE A 8 -5.21 5.17 1.90
C PHE A 8 -5.43 3.82 1.21
N PHE A 9 -5.96 3.87 -0.01
CA PHE A 9 -6.03 2.72 -0.91
C PHE A 9 -5.14 2.97 -2.11
N THR A 10 -4.27 2.02 -2.42
CA THR A 10 -3.40 2.06 -3.59
C THR A 10 -3.17 0.65 -4.13
N GLN A 11 -2.77 0.57 -5.39
CA GLN A 11 -2.20 -0.66 -5.95
C GLN A 11 -0.84 -0.95 -5.30
N GLN A 12 -0.55 -2.22 -5.06
CA GLN A 12 0.67 -2.68 -4.38
C GLN A 12 1.95 -2.30 -5.13
N ASN A 13 1.93 -2.33 -6.47
CA ASN A 13 3.08 -2.04 -7.31
C ASN A 13 3.26 -0.55 -7.65
N ARG A 14 2.41 0.34 -7.11
CA ARG A 14 2.54 1.78 -7.35
C ARG A 14 3.79 2.30 -6.65
N ARG A 15 4.59 3.10 -7.34
CA ARG A 15 5.84 3.66 -6.80
C ARG A 15 5.80 5.18 -6.68
N TYR A 16 6.54 5.69 -5.72
CA TYR A 16 6.86 7.11 -5.56
C TYR A 16 8.34 7.25 -5.19
N GLN A 17 9.08 8.05 -5.95
CA GLN A 17 10.53 8.23 -5.79
C GLN A 17 11.31 6.90 -5.69
N GLY A 18 10.95 5.93 -6.53
CA GLY A 18 11.59 4.60 -6.55
C GLY A 18 11.13 3.61 -5.47
N LYS A 19 10.46 4.08 -4.41
CA LYS A 19 9.91 3.24 -3.34
C LYS A 19 8.47 2.81 -3.61
N MET A 20 8.04 1.66 -3.09
CA MET A 20 6.61 1.28 -3.12
C MET A 20 5.82 2.32 -2.33
N LEU A 21 4.69 2.76 -2.89
CA LEU A 21 3.93 3.88 -2.33
C LEU A 21 3.42 3.59 -0.93
N GLY A 22 2.97 2.35 -0.66
CA GLY A 22 2.54 1.93 0.67
C GLY A 22 3.64 2.11 1.72
N ASP A 23 4.85 1.64 1.42
CA ASP A 23 6.00 1.78 2.32
C ASP A 23 6.40 3.25 2.48
N TRP A 24 6.36 4.04 1.41
CA TRP A 24 6.69 5.46 1.46
C TRP A 24 5.72 6.23 2.39
N VAL A 25 4.42 5.93 2.36
CA VAL A 25 3.45 6.56 3.26
C VAL A 25 3.70 6.20 4.73
N VAL A 26 4.08 4.95 5.02
CA VAL A 26 4.42 4.52 6.39
C VAL A 26 5.65 5.25 6.91
N ASP A 27 6.70 5.36 6.08
CA ASP A 27 7.91 6.13 6.41
C ASP A 27 7.57 7.59 6.68
N LEU A 28 6.80 8.23 5.79
CA LEU A 28 6.38 9.62 5.96
C LEU A 28 5.60 9.82 7.27
N ALA A 29 4.67 8.91 7.59
CA ALA A 29 3.92 8.97 8.85
C ALA A 29 4.85 8.90 10.08
N LYS A 30 5.92 8.10 9.99
CA LYS A 30 6.95 8.00 11.04
C LYS A 30 7.79 9.28 11.14
N GLU A 31 8.22 9.85 10.01
CA GLU A 31 8.95 11.13 9.94
C GLU A 31 8.14 12.30 10.51
N MET A 32 6.82 12.29 10.30
CA MET A 32 5.89 13.29 10.84
C MET A 32 5.60 13.11 12.35
N GLY A 33 6.10 12.06 12.99
CA GLY A 33 5.85 11.79 14.41
C GLY A 33 4.41 11.38 14.73
N LEU A 34 3.69 10.77 13.77
CA LEU A 34 2.35 10.25 14.03
C LEU A 34 2.42 9.06 15.01
N ARG A 35 1.36 8.89 15.81
CA ARG A 35 1.30 7.86 16.85
C ARG A 35 1.39 6.42 16.33
N GLY A 36 1.05 6.20 15.07
CA GLY A 36 1.12 4.88 14.44
C GLY A 36 0.61 4.89 13.00
N ALA A 37 0.98 3.85 12.27
CA ALA A 37 0.49 3.55 10.93
C ALA A 37 0.43 2.02 10.78
N THR A 38 -0.50 1.54 9.96
CA THR A 38 -0.62 0.12 9.62
C THR A 38 -0.76 0.00 8.11
N LEU A 39 0.03 -0.90 7.53
CA LEU A 39 -0.06 -1.27 6.11
C LEU A 39 -0.60 -2.69 6.02
N SER A 40 -1.55 -2.92 5.11
CA SER A 40 -2.13 -4.24 4.85
C SER A 40 -2.27 -4.43 3.34
N THR A 41 -2.04 -5.66 2.88
CA THR A 41 -2.18 -6.04 1.47
C THR A 41 -3.51 -6.74 1.26
N GLY A 42 -4.31 -6.25 0.30
CA GLY A 42 -5.51 -6.95 -0.15
C GLY A 42 -5.15 -8.10 -1.09
N ILE A 43 -5.96 -9.16 -1.08
CA ILE A 43 -5.81 -10.27 -2.03
C ILE A 43 -6.24 -9.89 -3.44
N GLU A 44 -7.25 -9.02 -3.55
CA GLU A 44 -7.81 -8.56 -4.82
C GLU A 44 -8.39 -7.15 -4.67
N GLY A 45 -8.50 -6.40 -5.77
CA GLY A 45 -9.19 -5.12 -5.81
C GLY A 45 -9.37 -4.61 -7.23
N PHE A 46 -10.29 -3.67 -7.44
CA PHE A 46 -10.48 -3.02 -8.74
C PHE A 46 -10.48 -1.49 -8.59
N GLY A 47 -10.00 -0.81 -9.63
CA GLY A 47 -9.97 0.65 -9.69
C GLY A 47 -10.99 1.21 -10.68
N HIS A 48 -10.80 2.47 -11.06
CA HIS A 48 -11.68 3.16 -12.01
C HIS A 48 -11.79 2.48 -13.38
N THR A 49 -10.76 1.73 -13.81
CA THR A 49 -10.74 0.99 -15.07
C THR A 49 -11.49 -0.34 -15.00
N GLY A 50 -12.02 -0.73 -13.84
CA GLY A 50 -12.72 -2.00 -13.62
C GLY A 50 -11.82 -3.25 -13.68
N ARG A 51 -10.52 -3.08 -13.91
CA ARG A 51 -9.57 -4.20 -13.97
C ARG A 51 -9.36 -4.78 -12.57
N LEU A 52 -9.61 -6.09 -12.43
CA LEU A 52 -9.28 -6.83 -11.23
C LEU A 52 -7.75 -6.95 -11.12
N HIS A 53 -7.22 -6.51 -10.00
CA HIS A 53 -5.85 -6.74 -9.58
C HIS A 53 -5.91 -7.78 -8.47
N SER A 54 -5.52 -9.01 -8.77
CA SER A 54 -5.37 -10.08 -7.80
C SER A 54 -3.89 -10.28 -7.49
N SER A 55 -3.56 -10.45 -6.21
CA SER A 55 -2.32 -11.07 -5.79
C SER A 55 -2.48 -12.57 -6.02
N HIS A 56 -2.38 -13.01 -7.28
CA HIS A 56 -2.24 -14.44 -7.50
C HIS A 56 -0.95 -14.89 -6.81
N PHE A 57 -1.12 -15.72 -5.80
CA PHE A 57 -0.10 -16.35 -4.96
C PHE A 57 0.71 -17.38 -5.77
N PHE A 58 1.28 -16.98 -6.92
CA PHE A 58 2.19 -17.79 -7.71
C PHE A 58 3.18 -16.87 -8.41
N GLU A 59 4.29 -16.60 -7.73
CA GLU A 59 5.64 -16.52 -8.32
C GLU A 59 6.64 -16.59 -7.15
N LEU A 60 6.75 -17.78 -6.59
CA LEU A 60 7.85 -18.20 -5.72
C LEU A 60 9.03 -18.73 -6.57
N ALA A 61 9.05 -18.42 -7.87
CA ALA A 61 9.86 -19.17 -8.83
C ALA A 61 10.52 -18.35 -9.95
N ASP A 62 10.50 -17.01 -9.96
CA ASP A 62 11.42 -16.27 -10.83
C ASP A 62 11.84 -14.94 -10.20
N GLN A 63 13.04 -14.97 -9.62
CA GLN A 63 13.90 -13.79 -9.50
C GLN A 63 14.41 -13.40 -10.89
N PRO A 64 14.53 -12.10 -11.19
CA PRO A 64 15.83 -11.44 -11.00
C PRO A 64 15.81 -10.28 -10.01
#